data_AF-A0A259NPF3-F1
#
_entry.id   AF-A0A259NPF3-F1
#
_cell.length_a   1.000
_cell.length_b   1.000
_cell.length_c   1.000
_cell.angle_alpha   90.00
_cell.angle_beta   90.00
_cell.angle_gamma   90.00
#
_symmetry.space_group_name_H-M   'P 1'
#
loop_
_entity.id
_entity.type
_entity.pdbx_description
1 polymer ?
#
loop_
_entity_poly.entity_id
_entity_poly.type
_entity_poly.pdbx_seq_one_letter_code
_entity_poly.pdbx_strand_id
1 'polypeptide(L)'
;MQVSVETTQGLERRVNITVPAATLDNEVKSRLRDVAKRQRIDGFRPGKAPISIIQKRFGLAVLQEVASEQMQRAFYEAIIEHKLTPAGAPTFAPEALESGKDLAFTATFEIYPEVTVAALDKVEVTKPVVEISEDDLNKMLETLRKQHAKWEASDAAAASGDRVTIDFVGSIDGEEFEGGKASNFVLELGQGRMIPGFEDDIIGKKAGEAVTVNVT
;
A
#
# COMPACT_ATOMS: atom_id res chain seq x y z
N MET A 1 2.16 40.66 2.15
CA MET A 1 2.32 39.28 2.63
C MET A 1 3.61 39.25 3.41
N GLN A 2 3.58 38.78 4.65
CA GLN A 2 4.77 38.63 5.47
C GLN A 2 5.00 37.14 5.67
N VAL A 3 6.20 36.67 5.33
CA VAL A 3 6.60 35.27 5.45
C VAL A 3 7.81 35.25 6.39
N SER A 4 7.71 34.53 7.50
CA SER A 4 8.86 34.22 8.34
C SER A 4 9.08 32.71 8.38
N VAL A 5 10.30 32.30 8.03
CA VAL A 5 10.73 30.91 8.06
C VAL A 5 11.53 30.70 9.33
N GLU A 6 11.03 29.84 10.21
CA GLU A 6 11.71 29.38 11.41
C GLU A 6 12.22 27.96 11.20
N THR A 7 13.49 27.74 11.54
CA THR A 7 14.08 26.41 11.57
C THR A 7 13.82 25.80 12.94
N THR A 8 12.93 24.81 13.01
CA THR A 8 12.75 23.98 14.20
C THR A 8 13.83 22.90 14.27
N GLN A 9 13.81 22.08 15.34
CA GLN A 9 14.82 21.06 15.55
C GLN A 9 14.87 20.05 14.38
N GLY A 10 16.08 19.76 13.89
CA GLY A 10 16.32 18.78 12.84
C GLY A 10 15.83 19.22 11.45
N LEU A 11 14.98 18.39 10.83
CA LEU A 11 14.42 18.60 9.49
C LEU A 11 13.08 19.32 9.50
N GLU A 12 12.53 19.60 10.67
CA GLU A 12 11.29 20.34 10.80
C GLU A 12 11.51 21.82 10.45
N ARG A 13 10.59 22.39 9.68
CA ARG A 13 10.52 23.80 9.35
C ARG A 13 9.12 24.31 9.70
N ARG A 14 9.09 25.52 10.23
CA ARG A 14 7.86 26.24 10.54
C ARG A 14 7.85 27.53 9.75
N VAL A 15 6.78 27.76 9.00
CA VAL A 15 6.62 29.00 8.23
C VAL A 15 5.38 29.71 8.73
N ASN A 16 5.57 30.90 9.27
CA ASN A 16 4.47 31.78 9.68
C ASN A 16 4.18 32.73 8.52
N ILE A 17 2.94 32.69 8.04
CA ILE A 17 2.50 33.49 6.90
C ILE A 17 1.34 34.37 7.34
N THR A 18 1.48 35.67 7.09
CA THR A 18 0.41 36.66 7.28
C THR A 18 -0.07 37.17 5.93
N VAL A 19 -1.33 36.86 5.61
CA VAL A 19 -2.02 37.33 4.41
C VAL A 19 -2.89 38.53 4.77
N PRO A 20 -2.74 39.68 4.07
CA PRO A 20 -3.54 40.87 4.34
C PRO A 20 -5.05 40.64 4.17
N ALA A 21 -5.85 41.22 5.07
CA ALA A 21 -7.31 41.14 5.04
C ALA A 21 -7.91 41.59 3.70
N ALA A 22 -7.31 42.60 3.06
CA ALA A 22 -7.77 43.11 1.77
C ALA A 22 -7.75 42.05 0.65
N THR A 23 -6.75 41.17 0.65
CA THR A 23 -6.63 40.10 -0.34
C THR A 23 -7.68 39.03 -0.10
N LEU A 24 -7.88 38.67 1.17
CA LEU A 24 -8.89 37.70 1.60
C LEU A 24 -10.31 38.19 1.29
N ASP A 25 -10.63 39.44 1.63
CA ASP A 25 -11.95 40.05 1.40
C ASP A 25 -12.32 40.10 -0.09
N ASN A 26 -11.34 40.34 -0.95
CA ASN A 26 -11.56 40.36 -2.40
C ASN A 26 -11.93 38.97 -2.94
N GLU A 27 -11.25 37.92 -2.46
CA GLU A 27 -11.58 36.56 -2.85
C GLU A 27 -12.90 36.07 -2.25
N VAL A 28 -13.17 36.38 -0.98
CA VAL A 28 -14.47 36.08 -0.35
C VAL A 28 -15.60 36.73 -1.14
N LYS A 29 -15.46 38.00 -1.55
CA LYS A 29 -16.45 38.67 -2.43
C LYS A 29 -16.60 37.96 -3.77
N SER A 30 -15.50 37.48 -4.37
CA SER A 30 -15.55 36.75 -5.63
C SER A 30 -16.28 35.41 -5.48
N ARG A 31 -15.92 34.60 -4.49
CA ARG A 31 -16.58 33.31 -4.20
C ARG A 31 -18.04 33.49 -3.83
N LEU A 32 -18.40 34.53 -3.05
CA LEU A 32 -19.80 34.84 -2.75
C LEU A 32 -20.62 35.13 -4.02
N ARG A 33 -20.04 35.78 -5.05
CA ARG A 33 -20.72 35.99 -6.34
C ARG A 33 -20.91 34.69 -7.12
N ASP A 34 -19.97 33.76 -7.03
CA ASP A 34 -20.08 32.47 -7.71
C ASP A 34 -21.08 31.54 -7.01
N VAL A 35 -21.09 31.53 -5.68
CA VAL A 35 -22.13 30.88 -4.87
C VAL A 35 -23.50 31.47 -5.18
N ALA A 36 -23.61 32.80 -5.33
CA ALA A 36 -24.85 33.48 -5.71
C ALA A 36 -25.46 32.97 -7.03
N LYS A 37 -24.59 32.63 -8.01
CA LYS A 37 -25.01 32.12 -9.32
C LYS A 37 -25.46 30.66 -9.27
N ARG A 38 -24.82 29.85 -8.42
CA ARG A 38 -25.03 28.39 -8.36
C ARG A 38 -26.15 27.98 -7.40
N GLN A 39 -26.30 28.69 -6.28
CA GLN A 39 -27.21 28.28 -5.21
C GLN A 39 -28.61 28.88 -5.38
N ARG A 40 -29.64 28.05 -5.21
CA ARG A 40 -31.02 28.53 -5.09
C ARG A 40 -31.27 29.02 -3.66
N ILE A 41 -31.72 30.27 -3.53
CA ILE A 41 -32.09 30.85 -2.24
C ILE A 41 -33.60 31.09 -2.24
N ASP A 42 -34.25 30.63 -1.20
CA ASP A 42 -35.69 30.76 -1.02
C ASP A 42 -36.09 32.24 -1.05
N GLY A 43 -37.09 32.59 -1.88
CA GLY A 43 -37.55 33.96 -2.10
C GLY A 43 -36.83 34.75 -3.21
N PHE A 44 -35.76 34.24 -3.81
CA PHE A 44 -35.05 34.90 -4.91
C PHE A 44 -34.97 34.04 -6.18
N ARG A 45 -35.10 34.68 -7.34
CA ARG A 45 -34.81 34.02 -8.62
C ARG A 45 -33.33 33.58 -8.63
N PRO A 46 -32.99 32.36 -9.08
CA PRO A 46 -31.62 31.88 -9.14
C PRO A 46 -30.66 32.93 -9.75
N GLY A 47 -29.55 33.22 -9.08
CA GLY A 47 -28.57 34.22 -9.52
C GLY A 47 -28.90 35.69 -9.22
N LYS A 48 -30.05 36.00 -8.59
CA LYS A 48 -30.50 37.38 -8.30
C LYS A 48 -30.67 37.69 -6.80
N ALA A 49 -30.18 36.82 -5.93
CA ALA A 49 -30.20 37.08 -4.49
C ALA A 49 -29.17 38.19 -4.11
N PRO A 50 -29.52 39.13 -3.22
CA PRO A 50 -28.59 40.12 -2.68
C PRO A 50 -27.41 39.47 -1.94
N ILE A 51 -26.21 40.02 -2.15
CA ILE A 51 -24.97 39.53 -1.53
C ILE A 51 -25.07 39.51 0.00
N SER A 52 -25.74 40.49 0.61
CA SER A 52 -25.90 40.58 2.07
C SER A 52 -26.68 39.40 2.67
N ILE A 53 -27.62 38.80 1.92
CA ILE A 53 -28.38 37.63 2.39
C ILE A 53 -27.54 36.36 2.25
N ILE A 54 -26.77 36.26 1.18
CA ILE A 54 -25.83 35.15 0.93
C ILE A 54 -24.74 35.15 1.99
N GLN A 55 -24.17 36.31 2.31
CA GLN A 55 -23.15 36.46 3.32
C GLN A 55 -23.64 36.04 4.72
N LYS A 56 -24.90 36.33 5.07
CA LYS A 56 -25.47 35.86 6.33
C LYS A 56 -25.62 34.34 6.42
N ARG A 57 -25.92 33.68 5.30
CA ARG A 57 -26.20 32.23 5.27
C ARG A 57 -24.94 31.38 5.02
N PHE A 58 -24.02 31.87 4.19
CA PHE A 58 -22.84 31.14 3.70
C PHE A 58 -21.52 31.85 3.98
N GLY A 59 -21.52 33.04 4.58
CA GLY A 59 -20.31 33.86 4.75
C GLY A 59 -19.21 33.15 5.54
N LEU A 60 -19.56 32.46 6.63
CA LEU A 60 -18.57 31.74 7.44
C LEU A 60 -18.01 30.51 6.72
N ALA A 61 -18.84 29.76 6.01
CA ALA A 61 -18.41 28.61 5.22
C ALA A 61 -17.49 29.02 4.06
N VAL A 62 -17.88 30.07 3.32
CA VAL A 62 -17.06 30.61 2.22
C VAL A 62 -15.75 31.21 2.75
N LEU A 63 -15.78 31.87 3.90
CA LEU A 63 -14.57 32.41 4.53
C LEU A 63 -13.60 31.28 4.90
N GLN A 64 -14.08 30.18 5.48
CA GLN A 64 -13.24 29.02 5.81
C GLN A 64 -12.67 28.32 4.55
N GLU A 65 -13.48 28.16 3.51
CA GLU A 65 -13.05 27.58 2.23
C GLU A 65 -11.96 28.44 1.57
N VAL A 66 -12.21 29.74 1.43
CA VAL A 66 -11.26 30.69 0.84
C VAL A 66 -10.00 30.78 1.68
N ALA A 67 -10.12 30.83 3.01
CA ALA A 67 -8.96 30.85 3.89
C ALA A 67 -8.10 29.60 3.71
N SER A 68 -8.69 28.42 3.61
CA SER A 68 -7.96 27.16 3.41
C SER A 68 -7.25 27.13 2.05
N GLU A 69 -7.92 27.56 0.98
CA GLU A 69 -7.33 27.65 -0.36
C GLU A 69 -6.18 28.68 -0.40
N GLN A 70 -6.37 29.84 0.25
CA GLN A 70 -5.34 30.85 0.36
C GLN A 70 -4.14 30.38 1.18
N MET A 71 -4.35 29.65 2.28
CA MET A 71 -3.25 29.08 3.06
C MET A 71 -2.39 28.14 2.22
N GLN A 72 -3.02 27.26 1.44
CA GLN A 72 -2.31 26.32 0.57
C GLN A 72 -1.52 27.04 -0.52
N ARG A 73 -2.14 28.04 -1.16
CA ARG A 73 -1.49 28.83 -2.21
C ARG A 73 -0.31 29.65 -1.66
N ALA A 74 -0.54 30.36 -0.57
CA ALA A 74 0.45 31.18 0.11
C ALA A 74 1.65 30.33 0.58
N PHE A 75 1.38 29.14 1.10
CA PHE A 75 2.42 28.16 1.45
C PHE A 75 3.22 27.72 0.23
N TYR A 76 2.55 27.41 -0.89
CA TYR A 76 3.21 27.00 -2.12
C TYR A 76 4.12 28.10 -2.70
N GLU A 77 3.66 29.36 -2.65
CA GLU A 77 4.48 30.52 -3.06
C GLU A 77 5.71 30.67 -2.14
N ALA A 78 5.54 30.50 -0.82
CA ALA A 78 6.63 30.59 0.15
C ALA A 78 7.69 29.49 -0.01
N ILE A 79 7.30 28.22 -0.26
CA ILE A 79 8.27 27.14 -0.45
C ILE A 79 9.08 27.31 -1.74
N ILE A 80 8.48 27.87 -2.80
CA ILE A 80 9.18 28.17 -4.06
C ILE A 80 10.19 29.29 -3.86
N GLU A 81 9.78 30.38 -3.21
CA GLU A 81 10.65 31.54 -2.94
C GLU A 81 11.88 31.13 -2.12
N HIS A 82 11.67 30.28 -1.11
CA HIS A 82 12.74 29.79 -0.23
C HIS A 82 13.42 28.50 -0.72
N LYS A 83 13.04 27.98 -1.90
CA LYS A 83 13.57 26.73 -2.49
C LYS A 83 13.55 25.54 -1.52
N LEU A 84 12.51 25.46 -0.69
CA LEU A 84 12.34 24.37 0.26
C LEU A 84 11.63 23.21 -0.43
N THR A 85 12.10 21.99 -0.20
CA THR A 85 11.48 20.75 -0.71
C THR A 85 10.82 19.99 0.44
N PRO A 86 9.50 20.13 0.64
CA PRO A 86 8.78 19.40 1.68
C PRO A 86 8.82 17.89 1.42
N ALA A 87 9.10 17.11 2.47
CA ALA A 87 9.10 15.64 2.43
C ALA A 87 7.68 15.04 2.56
N GLY A 88 6.75 15.81 3.12
CA GLY A 88 5.37 15.39 3.34
C GLY A 88 4.37 16.54 3.26
N ALA A 89 3.09 16.21 3.45
CA ALA A 89 2.04 17.21 3.50
C ALA A 89 2.22 18.12 4.74
N PRO A 90 2.17 19.45 4.60
CA PRO A 90 2.29 20.37 5.72
C PRO A 90 1.07 20.29 6.65
N THR A 91 1.30 20.50 7.94
CA THR A 91 0.23 20.71 8.92
C THR A 91 -0.01 22.21 9.06
N PHE A 92 -1.23 22.66 8.76
CA PHE A 92 -1.64 24.05 8.91
C PHE A 92 -2.33 24.26 10.26
N ALA A 93 -1.83 25.23 11.02
CA ALA A 93 -2.45 25.74 12.24
C ALA A 93 -2.84 27.20 12.00
N PRO A 94 -4.10 27.48 11.62
CA PRO A 94 -4.57 28.85 11.46
C PRO A 94 -4.70 29.53 12.82
N GLU A 95 -4.30 30.80 12.91
CA GLU A 95 -4.72 31.66 14.01
C GLU A 95 -6.20 32.01 13.87
N ALA A 96 -6.79 32.65 14.89
CA ALA A 96 -8.21 32.95 14.94
C ALA A 96 -8.70 33.64 13.65
N LEU A 97 -9.56 32.93 12.91
CA LEU A 97 -10.18 33.40 11.67
C LEU A 97 -11.30 34.39 12.00
N GLU A 98 -11.00 35.68 11.91
CA GLU A 98 -11.97 36.75 12.08
C GLU A 98 -12.17 37.54 10.77
N SER A 99 -13.42 37.89 10.47
CA SER A 99 -13.76 38.70 9.31
C SER A 99 -13.14 40.09 9.41
N GLY A 100 -12.40 40.51 8.38
CA GLY A 100 -11.78 41.84 8.31
C GLY A 100 -10.47 41.98 9.09
N LYS A 101 -9.94 40.88 9.66
CA LYS A 101 -8.57 40.83 10.20
C LYS A 101 -7.65 40.07 9.25
N ASP A 102 -6.35 40.30 9.39
CA ASP A 102 -5.34 39.59 8.63
C ASP A 102 -5.37 38.10 8.96
N LEU A 103 -5.15 37.27 7.94
CA LEU A 103 -5.09 35.83 8.11
C LEU A 103 -3.65 35.43 8.43
N ALA A 104 -3.40 35.16 9.71
CA ALA A 104 -2.15 34.58 10.18
C ALA A 104 -2.29 33.07 10.33
N PHE A 105 -1.33 32.31 9.82
CA PHE A 105 -1.29 30.87 10.01
C PHE A 105 0.15 30.36 10.07
N THR A 106 0.32 29.26 10.80
CA THR A 106 1.57 28.53 10.91
C THR A 106 1.48 27.27 10.05
N ALA A 107 2.46 27.06 9.17
CA ALA A 107 2.62 25.82 8.42
C ALA A 107 3.86 25.08 8.92
N THR A 108 3.67 23.89 9.49
CA THR A 108 4.76 23.02 9.97
C THR A 108 4.94 21.86 8.99
N PHE A 109 6.17 21.64 8.54
CA PHE A 109 6.51 20.56 7.61
C PHE A 109 7.95 20.11 7.78
N GLU A 110 8.24 18.91 7.31
CA GLU A 110 9.61 18.40 7.24
C GLU A 110 10.19 18.63 5.84
N ILE A 111 11.48 18.91 5.75
CA ILE A 111 12.21 19.00 4.48
C ILE A 111 13.04 17.75 4.24
N TYR A 112 13.26 17.43 2.96
CA TYR A 112 14.24 16.40 2.62
C TYR A 112 15.63 16.77 3.16
N PRO A 113 16.34 15.82 3.78
CA PRO A 113 17.72 16.05 4.15
C PRO A 113 18.59 16.18 2.89
N GLU A 114 19.62 17.01 2.96
CA GLU A 114 20.69 16.97 1.97
C GLU A 114 21.52 15.70 2.20
N VAL A 115 21.29 14.69 1.35
CA VAL A 115 22.04 13.43 1.40
C VAL A 115 23.30 13.58 0.55
N THR A 116 24.46 13.65 1.19
CA THR A 116 25.75 13.49 0.51
C THR A 116 26.06 12.00 0.39
N VAL A 117 25.97 11.45 -0.81
CA VAL A 117 26.32 10.04 -1.06
C VAL A 117 27.83 9.87 -0.84
N ALA A 118 28.20 9.12 0.20
CA ALA A 118 29.59 8.79 0.47
C ALA A 118 30.10 7.71 -0.50
N ALA A 119 31.42 7.75 -0.75
CA ALA A 119 32.23 6.86 -1.61
C ALA A 119 31.55 5.56 -2.10
N LEU A 120 30.91 5.64 -3.27
CA LEU A 120 30.36 4.50 -4.01
C LEU A 120 31.46 3.56 -4.54
N ASP A 121 32.69 4.06 -4.64
CA ASP A 121 33.86 3.32 -5.14
C ASP A 121 34.28 2.14 -4.25
N LYS A 122 33.76 2.07 -3.02
CA LYS A 122 34.00 0.94 -2.09
C LYS A 122 32.94 -0.16 -2.19
N VAL A 123 31.89 0.04 -2.99
CA VAL A 123 30.81 -0.93 -3.13
C VAL A 123 31.20 -1.94 -4.21
N GLU A 124 31.74 -3.07 -3.78
CA GLU A 124 32.02 -4.21 -4.66
C GLU A 124 30.74 -5.02 -4.88
N VAL A 125 30.36 -5.20 -6.15
CA VAL A 125 29.22 -6.03 -6.55
C VAL A 125 29.74 -7.23 -7.31
N THR A 126 29.56 -8.42 -6.73
CA THR A 126 29.89 -9.68 -7.40
C THR A 126 28.82 -9.97 -8.43
N LYS A 127 29.18 -9.99 -9.73
CA LYS A 127 28.31 -10.47 -10.79
C LYS A 127 28.46 -11.99 -10.91
N PRO A 128 27.49 -12.80 -10.47
CA PRO A 128 27.55 -14.23 -10.73
C PRO A 128 27.43 -14.45 -12.24
N VAL A 129 28.44 -15.11 -12.83
CA VAL A 129 28.36 -15.64 -14.18
C VAL A 129 28.00 -17.10 -14.03
N VAL A 130 26.80 -17.45 -14.48
CA VAL A 130 26.31 -18.83 -14.52
C VAL A 130 26.14 -19.24 -15.96
N GLU A 131 26.65 -20.41 -16.30
CA GLU A 131 26.44 -21.05 -17.60
C GLU A 131 25.41 -22.17 -17.41
N ILE A 132 24.44 -22.23 -18.32
CA ILE A 132 23.46 -23.31 -18.34
C ILE A 132 24.12 -24.50 -19.02
N SER A 133 24.32 -25.58 -18.27
CA SER A 133 24.93 -26.80 -18.81
C SER A 133 23.91 -27.65 -19.57
N GLU A 134 24.39 -28.60 -20.37
CA GLU A 134 23.52 -29.60 -20.99
C GLU A 134 22.78 -30.45 -19.95
N ASP A 135 23.39 -30.68 -18.78
CA ASP A 135 22.77 -31.41 -17.68
C ASP A 135 21.54 -30.67 -17.12
N ASP A 136 21.59 -29.34 -17.04
CA ASP A 136 20.44 -28.54 -16.60
C ASP A 136 19.29 -28.59 -17.61
N LEU A 137 19.63 -28.60 -18.91
CA LEU A 137 18.66 -28.78 -19.99
C LEU A 137 18.04 -30.18 -19.95
N ASN A 138 18.85 -31.22 -19.76
CA ASN A 138 18.38 -32.60 -19.67
C ASN A 138 17.47 -32.80 -18.47
N LYS A 139 17.82 -32.26 -17.29
CA LYS A 139 16.96 -32.28 -16.10
C LYS A 139 15.62 -31.60 -16.37
N MET A 140 15.63 -30.42 -17.01
CA MET A 140 14.40 -29.70 -17.35
C MET A 140 13.54 -30.48 -18.35
N LEU A 141 14.15 -31.10 -19.36
CA LEU A 141 13.46 -31.96 -20.32
C LEU A 141 12.85 -33.19 -19.65
N GLU A 142 13.55 -33.83 -18.72
CA GLU A 142 13.01 -34.92 -17.92
C GLU A 142 11.81 -34.49 -17.07
N THR A 143 11.91 -33.33 -16.41
CA THR A 143 10.79 -32.75 -15.65
C THR A 143 9.58 -32.51 -16.54
N LEU A 144 9.77 -31.92 -17.73
CA LEU A 144 8.69 -31.69 -18.68
C LEU A 144 8.07 -33.01 -19.18
N ARG A 145 8.90 -34.02 -19.47
CA ARG A 145 8.40 -35.36 -19.85
C ARG A 145 7.55 -36.00 -18.76
N LYS A 146 7.96 -35.88 -17.49
CA LYS A 146 7.19 -36.38 -16.34
C LYS A 146 5.87 -35.62 -16.17
N GLN A 147 5.85 -34.31 -16.34
CA GLN A 147 4.62 -33.51 -16.27
C GLN A 147 3.57 -33.89 -17.33
N HIS A 148 4.02 -34.29 -18.52
CA HIS A 148 3.14 -34.73 -19.61
C HIS A 148 2.89 -36.25 -19.63
N ALA A 149 3.37 -36.98 -18.62
CA ALA A 149 3.14 -38.42 -18.53
C ALA A 149 1.65 -38.73 -18.32
N LYS A 150 1.22 -39.88 -18.85
CA LYS A 150 -0.11 -40.44 -18.60
C LYS A 150 0.03 -41.57 -17.58
N TRP A 151 -0.91 -41.61 -16.64
CA TRP A 151 -0.98 -42.65 -15.63
C TRP A 151 -1.90 -43.77 -16.12
N GLU A 152 -1.44 -45.01 -16.02
CA GLU A 152 -2.23 -46.21 -16.30
C GLU A 152 -2.38 -47.03 -15.01
N ALA A 153 -3.54 -47.65 -14.83
CA ALA A 153 -3.78 -48.49 -13.66
C ALA A 153 -2.91 -49.76 -13.75
N SER A 154 -2.26 -50.11 -12.63
CA SER A 154 -1.41 -51.29 -12.52
C SER A 154 -1.72 -52.04 -11.22
N ASP A 155 -1.70 -53.38 -11.29
CA ASP A 155 -1.87 -54.27 -10.14
C ASP A 155 -0.54 -54.60 -9.44
N ALA A 156 0.55 -53.95 -9.85
CA ALA A 156 1.86 -54.10 -9.24
C ALA A 156 1.88 -53.48 -7.83
N ALA A 157 2.84 -53.93 -7.01
CA ALA A 157 3.14 -53.26 -5.75
C ALA A 157 3.65 -51.84 -6.03
N ALA A 158 3.21 -50.86 -5.23
CA ALA A 158 3.54 -49.46 -5.42
C ALA A 158 5.06 -49.24 -5.30
N ALA A 159 5.65 -48.54 -6.26
CA ALA A 159 7.07 -48.21 -6.28
C ALA A 159 7.30 -46.69 -6.31
N SER A 160 8.54 -46.26 -6.07
CA SER A 160 8.94 -44.87 -6.25
C SER A 160 8.69 -44.45 -7.71
N GLY A 161 7.99 -43.34 -7.92
CA GLY A 161 7.55 -42.83 -9.22
C GLY A 161 6.12 -43.23 -9.61
N ASP A 162 5.46 -44.09 -8.83
CA ASP A 162 4.06 -44.42 -9.07
C ASP A 162 3.12 -43.39 -8.42
N ARG A 163 1.94 -43.24 -9.03
CA ARG A 163 0.85 -42.42 -8.51
C ARG A 163 -0.16 -43.30 -7.79
N VAL A 164 -0.32 -43.09 -6.49
CA VAL A 164 -1.32 -43.77 -5.65
C VAL A 164 -2.44 -42.80 -5.28
N THR A 165 -3.65 -43.33 -5.15
CA THR A 165 -4.80 -42.60 -4.58
C THR A 165 -5.13 -43.26 -3.25
N ILE A 166 -5.02 -42.50 -2.15
CA ILE A 166 -5.16 -43.00 -0.79
C ILE A 166 -6.19 -42.20 0.01
N ASP A 167 -6.85 -42.90 0.93
CA ASP A 167 -7.66 -42.31 1.99
C ASP A 167 -6.89 -42.53 3.30
N PHE A 168 -6.64 -41.46 4.07
CA PHE A 168 -5.92 -41.59 5.33
C PHE A 168 -6.51 -40.71 6.43
N VAL A 169 -6.31 -41.16 7.66
CA VAL A 169 -6.66 -40.45 8.90
C VAL A 169 -5.43 -40.48 9.80
N GLY A 170 -4.87 -39.30 10.07
CA GLY A 170 -3.77 -39.11 11.00
C GLY A 170 -4.28 -38.93 12.42
N SER A 171 -3.67 -39.64 13.36
CA SER A 171 -3.91 -39.52 14.79
C SER A 171 -2.60 -39.31 15.54
N ILE A 172 -2.63 -38.48 16.58
CA ILE A 172 -1.52 -38.28 17.52
C ILE A 172 -1.99 -38.84 18.86
N ASP A 173 -1.28 -39.83 19.39
CA ASP A 173 -1.61 -40.49 20.67
C ASP A 173 -3.07 -40.99 20.77
N GLY A 174 -3.68 -41.35 19.64
CA GLY A 174 -5.05 -41.85 19.54
C GLY A 174 -6.12 -40.78 19.32
N GLU A 175 -5.76 -39.50 19.29
CA GLU A 175 -6.67 -38.40 18.94
C GLU A 175 -6.46 -37.96 17.48
N GLU A 176 -7.54 -37.90 16.69
CA GLU A 176 -7.49 -37.35 15.33
C GLU A 176 -7.17 -35.85 15.40
N PHE A 177 -6.22 -35.37 14.58
CA PHE A 177 -5.87 -33.95 14.54
C PHE A 177 -6.42 -33.24 13.30
N GLU A 178 -6.70 -31.94 13.44
CA GLU A 178 -7.24 -31.13 12.35
C GLU A 178 -6.22 -30.99 11.20
N GLY A 179 -6.65 -31.32 9.98
CA GLY A 179 -5.77 -31.37 8.80
C GLY A 179 -5.09 -32.72 8.56
N GLY A 180 -5.25 -33.70 9.45
CA GLY A 180 -4.71 -35.06 9.31
C GLY A 180 -5.57 -36.03 8.50
N LYS A 181 -6.72 -35.60 7.96
CA LYS A 181 -7.67 -36.46 7.26
C LYS A 181 -7.82 -36.04 5.79
N ALA A 182 -7.64 -36.98 4.89
CA ALA A 182 -7.86 -36.76 3.46
C ALA A 182 -8.54 -37.96 2.81
N SER A 183 -9.41 -37.68 1.83
CA SER A 183 -10.03 -38.70 0.98
C SER A 183 -9.76 -38.41 -0.51
N ASN A 184 -9.62 -39.47 -1.31
CA ASN A 184 -9.16 -39.45 -2.69
C ASN A 184 -7.86 -38.64 -2.88
N PHE A 185 -6.95 -38.72 -1.91
CA PHE A 185 -5.71 -37.98 -1.96
C PHE A 185 -4.76 -38.63 -2.96
N VAL A 186 -4.37 -37.87 -3.97
CA VAL A 186 -3.44 -38.33 -5.00
C VAL A 186 -2.02 -37.98 -4.57
N LEU A 187 -1.18 -39.01 -4.43
CA LEU A 187 0.22 -38.88 -4.09
C LEU A 187 1.10 -39.57 -5.14
N GLU A 188 2.14 -38.89 -5.59
CA GLU A 188 3.20 -39.51 -6.39
C GLU A 188 4.37 -39.86 -5.46
N LEU A 189 4.71 -41.14 -5.38
CA LEU A 189 5.72 -41.64 -4.45
C LEU A 189 7.13 -41.22 -4.89
N GLY A 190 7.97 -40.80 -3.95
CA GLY A 190 9.36 -40.42 -4.18
C GLY A 190 9.58 -38.95 -4.55
N GLN A 191 8.54 -38.10 -4.50
CA GLN A 191 8.68 -36.65 -4.68
C GLN A 191 8.92 -35.90 -3.36
N GLY A 192 8.85 -36.59 -2.21
CA GLY A 192 9.06 -35.95 -0.90
C GLY A 192 8.04 -34.86 -0.62
N ARG A 193 6.80 -35.05 -1.09
CA ARG A 193 5.70 -34.10 -0.85
C ARG A 193 5.14 -34.26 0.56
N MET A 194 5.29 -35.44 1.13
CA MET A 194 4.88 -35.77 2.49
C MET A 194 6.07 -35.75 3.46
N ILE A 195 5.76 -35.88 4.74
CA ILE A 195 6.74 -35.98 5.82
C ILE A 195 7.64 -37.19 5.55
N PRO A 196 8.98 -37.08 5.73
CA PRO A 196 9.90 -38.21 5.56
C PRO A 196 9.42 -39.46 6.32
N GLY A 197 9.46 -40.64 5.68
CA GLY A 197 8.95 -41.89 6.23
C GLY A 197 7.49 -42.21 5.88
N PHE A 198 6.66 -41.23 5.51
CA PHE A 198 5.26 -41.50 5.11
C PHE A 198 5.18 -42.27 3.78
N GLU A 199 5.98 -41.85 2.79
CA GLU A 199 6.00 -42.47 1.46
C GLU A 199 6.67 -43.85 1.48
N ASP A 200 7.63 -44.07 2.39
CA ASP A 200 8.44 -45.29 2.45
C ASP A 200 7.64 -46.52 2.89
N ASP A 201 6.70 -46.36 3.82
CA ASP A 201 5.85 -47.45 4.30
C ASP A 201 4.72 -47.83 3.31
N ILE A 202 4.43 -46.95 2.35
CA ILE A 202 3.47 -47.17 1.26
C ILE A 202 4.12 -47.92 0.10
N ILE A 203 5.44 -47.76 -0.10
CA ILE A 203 6.19 -48.49 -1.11
C ILE A 203 6.15 -50.00 -0.81
N GLY A 204 5.86 -50.80 -1.83
CA GLY A 204 5.75 -52.25 -1.78
C GLY A 204 4.34 -52.77 -1.46
N LYS A 205 3.36 -51.90 -1.23
CA LYS A 205 1.97 -52.26 -0.93
C LYS A 205 1.12 -52.32 -2.18
N LYS A 206 0.05 -53.12 -2.16
CA LYS A 206 -0.88 -53.24 -3.29
C LYS A 206 -2.15 -52.41 -3.09
N ALA A 207 -2.81 -52.08 -4.19
CA ALA A 207 -4.11 -51.42 -4.16
C ALA A 207 -5.13 -52.24 -3.35
N GLY A 208 -5.81 -51.60 -2.40
CA GLY A 208 -6.82 -52.21 -1.54
C GLY A 208 -6.30 -52.75 -0.19
N GLU A 209 -4.99 -52.70 0.06
CA GLU A 209 -4.42 -53.04 1.37
C GLU A 209 -4.55 -51.86 2.36
N ALA A 210 -5.01 -52.15 3.58
CA ALA A 210 -5.00 -51.18 4.68
C ALA A 210 -3.65 -51.24 5.41
N VAL A 211 -2.99 -50.09 5.56
CA VAL A 211 -1.66 -49.99 6.18
C VAL A 211 -1.68 -48.90 7.24
N THR A 212 -1.11 -49.19 8.40
CA THR A 212 -0.83 -48.20 9.45
C THR A 212 0.62 -47.78 9.32
N VAL A 213 0.84 -46.49 9.08
CA VAL A 213 2.16 -45.88 8.89
C VAL A 213 2.52 -45.08 10.13
N ASN A 214 3.72 -45.29 10.68
CA ASN A 214 4.20 -44.55 11.85
C ASN A 214 5.22 -43.51 11.39
N VAL A 215 4.87 -42.23 11.47
CA VAL A 215 5.74 -41.11 11.09
C VAL A 215 6.09 -40.30 12.33
N THR A 216 7.33 -39.80 12.40
CA THR A 216 7.83 -38.93 13.48
C THR A 216 8.21 -37.56 12.94
#